data_AF-A0A845XAB1-F1
#
_entry.id   AF-A0A845XAB1-F1
#
_cell.length_a   1.000
_cell.length_b   1.000
_cell.length_c   1.000
_cell.angle_alpha   90.00
_cell.angle_beta   90.00
_cell.angle_gamma   90.00
#
_symmetry.space_group_name_H-M   'P 1'
#
loop_
_entity.id
_entity.type
_entity.pdbx_description
1 polymer ?
#
loop_
_entity_poly.entity_id
_entity_poly.type
_entity_poly.pdbx_seq_one_letter_code
_entity_poly.pdbx_strand_id
1 'polypeptide(L)'
;TLVEAGIRDWLQLHATTLEAQFVYKGWLDATGARTLVEGGIRDWLQLHATTPEAEFVYQSWLDATGDCTLVEGKIRDWLQDHATNLEAGFVYQSWLDATGDRTLVKWDIQDWLQLHATTLEADFVCRAWLKAKGNPNLVAKPIKQWLSVHGNSLDAQFLYKGWLDAKGRKTLVQDFIRQWLRHHAQAFEASFVYASWLNAGGDIELVRDSIRQWLTCYATEQSAKYVYINWLKAGGKKELVKPYLSRWLKIYRHVQEAALLARLCGV
;
A
#
# COMPACT_ATOMS: atom_id res chain seq x y z
N THR A 1 -5.17 -6.55 -31.96
CA THR A 1 -4.57 -5.39 -32.68
C THR A 1 -3.34 -5.83 -33.46
N LEU A 2 -2.68 -4.96 -34.26
CA LEU A 2 -1.41 -5.30 -34.94
C LEU A 2 -0.33 -5.75 -33.93
N VAL A 3 -0.25 -5.10 -32.77
CA VAL A 3 0.67 -5.46 -31.67
C VAL A 3 0.38 -6.85 -31.14
N GLU A 4 -0.89 -7.17 -30.88
CA GLU A 4 -1.31 -8.49 -30.38
C GLU A 4 -1.01 -9.61 -31.39
N ALA A 5 -1.20 -9.35 -32.69
CA ALA A 5 -0.83 -10.30 -33.74
C ALA A 5 0.68 -10.53 -33.77
N GLY A 6 1.48 -9.46 -33.72
CA GLY A 6 2.95 -9.58 -33.67
C GLY A 6 3.44 -10.34 -32.43
N ILE A 7 2.84 -10.11 -31.26
CA ILE A 7 3.16 -10.86 -30.04
C ILE A 7 2.78 -12.33 -30.20
N ARG A 8 1.60 -12.63 -30.76
CA ARG A 8 1.17 -14.00 -31.02
C ARG A 8 2.15 -14.74 -31.93
N ASP A 9 2.54 -14.12 -33.02
CA ASP A 9 3.47 -14.71 -34.00
C ASP A 9 4.86 -14.92 -33.39
N TRP A 10 5.35 -13.96 -32.60
CA TRP A 10 6.62 -14.09 -31.90
C TRP A 10 6.59 -15.22 -30.86
N LEU A 11 5.52 -15.31 -30.07
CA LEU A 11 5.37 -16.34 -29.03
C LEU A 11 5.26 -17.75 -29.62
N GLN A 12 4.75 -17.93 -30.83
CA GLN A 12 4.75 -19.26 -31.50
C GLN A 12 6.17 -19.83 -31.64
N LEU A 13 7.19 -18.98 -31.75
CA LEU A 13 8.57 -19.39 -31.95
C LEU A 13 9.40 -19.33 -30.66
N HIS A 14 9.04 -18.43 -29.74
CA HIS A 14 9.91 -18.05 -28.65
C HIS A 14 9.28 -18.14 -27.26
N ALA A 15 8.05 -18.68 -27.11
CA ALA A 15 7.34 -18.70 -25.82
C ALA A 15 8.14 -19.27 -24.64
N THR A 16 9.05 -20.21 -24.87
CA THR A 16 9.82 -20.87 -23.81
C THR A 16 11.28 -20.42 -23.73
N THR A 17 11.71 -19.42 -24.51
CA THR A 17 13.07 -18.85 -24.36
C THR A 17 13.14 -17.99 -23.12
N LEU A 18 14.33 -17.84 -22.52
CA LEU A 18 14.49 -17.03 -21.32
C LEU A 18 14.01 -15.58 -21.54
N GLU A 19 14.27 -15.02 -22.72
CA GLU A 19 13.90 -13.67 -23.12
C GLU A 19 12.38 -13.46 -23.23
N ALA A 20 11.59 -14.52 -23.34
CA ALA A 20 10.13 -14.42 -23.36
C ALA A 20 9.57 -13.76 -22.08
N GLN A 21 10.31 -13.80 -20.97
CA GLN A 21 9.98 -13.07 -19.74
C GLN A 21 9.72 -11.59 -20.00
N PHE A 22 10.46 -10.95 -20.91
CA PHE A 22 10.32 -9.52 -21.21
C PHE A 22 9.03 -9.24 -21.96
N VAL A 23 8.63 -10.16 -22.84
CA VAL A 23 7.38 -10.08 -23.58
C VAL A 23 6.20 -10.31 -22.66
N TYR A 24 6.27 -11.32 -21.78
CA TYR A 24 5.24 -11.57 -20.77
C TYR A 24 5.05 -10.39 -19.84
N LYS A 25 6.14 -9.91 -19.24
CA LYS A 25 6.13 -8.74 -18.36
C LYS A 25 5.60 -7.51 -19.08
N GLY A 26 6.19 -7.14 -20.22
CA GLY A 26 5.81 -5.94 -20.96
C GLY A 26 4.36 -5.96 -21.44
N TRP A 27 3.86 -7.12 -21.89
CA TRP A 27 2.46 -7.27 -22.29
C TRP A 27 1.50 -7.08 -21.11
N LEU A 28 1.79 -7.72 -19.96
CA LEU A 28 0.95 -7.66 -18.77
C LEU A 28 0.98 -6.28 -18.10
N ASP A 29 2.15 -5.65 -17.99
CA ASP A 29 2.32 -4.29 -17.48
C ASP A 29 1.57 -3.26 -18.34
N ALA A 30 1.48 -3.50 -19.65
CA ALA A 30 0.69 -2.70 -20.58
C ALA A 30 -0.82 -3.03 -20.55
N THR A 31 -1.29 -3.77 -19.54
CA THR A 31 -2.68 -4.21 -19.38
C THR A 31 -3.19 -5.10 -20.52
N GLY A 32 -2.27 -5.80 -21.18
CA GLY A 32 -2.58 -6.75 -22.24
C GLY A 32 -3.41 -7.94 -21.74
N ALA A 33 -4.16 -8.56 -22.65
CA ALA A 33 -5.04 -9.67 -22.31
C ALA A 33 -4.24 -10.89 -21.83
N ARG A 34 -4.47 -11.32 -20.58
CA ARG A 34 -3.82 -12.49 -19.97
C ARG A 34 -3.97 -13.76 -20.79
N THR A 35 -5.14 -13.96 -21.41
CA THR A 35 -5.43 -15.13 -22.24
C THR A 35 -4.47 -15.32 -23.42
N LEU A 36 -3.80 -14.25 -23.87
CA LEU A 36 -2.80 -14.35 -24.94
C LEU A 36 -1.52 -15.03 -24.47
N VAL A 37 -1.10 -14.76 -23.23
CA VAL A 37 0.22 -15.15 -22.71
C VAL A 37 0.17 -16.29 -21.70
N GLU A 38 -1.00 -16.61 -21.15
CA GLU A 38 -1.14 -17.62 -20.09
C GLU A 38 -0.57 -18.99 -20.46
N GLY A 39 -0.85 -19.48 -21.68
CA GLY A 39 -0.30 -20.75 -22.16
C GLY A 39 1.23 -20.72 -22.25
N GLY A 40 1.77 -19.64 -22.84
CA GLY A 40 3.21 -19.44 -22.95
C GLY A 40 3.91 -19.32 -21.59
N ILE A 41 3.32 -18.58 -20.64
CA ILE A 41 3.81 -18.46 -19.27
C ILE A 41 3.84 -19.84 -18.59
N ARG A 42 2.79 -20.64 -18.77
CA ARG A 42 2.71 -22.00 -18.22
C ARG A 42 3.84 -22.88 -18.74
N ASP A 43 4.11 -22.85 -20.04
CA ASP A 43 5.18 -23.64 -20.66
C ASP A 43 6.57 -23.11 -20.28
N TRP A 44 6.73 -21.78 -20.23
CA TRP A 44 7.98 -21.13 -19.80
C TRP A 44 8.35 -21.50 -18.37
N LEU A 45 7.38 -21.47 -17.45
CA LEU A 45 7.58 -21.83 -16.04
C LEU A 45 7.89 -23.32 -15.84
N GLN A 46 7.62 -24.20 -16.81
CA GLN A 46 8.10 -25.58 -16.71
C GLN A 46 9.63 -25.68 -16.80
N LEU A 47 10.26 -24.73 -17.49
CA LEU A 47 11.71 -24.74 -17.74
C LEU A 47 12.46 -23.80 -16.80
N HIS A 48 11.86 -22.65 -16.47
CA HIS A 48 12.57 -21.53 -15.85
C HIS A 48 12.03 -21.12 -14.47
N ALA A 49 11.09 -21.87 -13.88
CA ALA A 49 10.42 -21.46 -12.63
C ALA A 49 11.36 -21.12 -11.46
N THR A 50 12.54 -21.74 -11.38
CA THR A 50 13.49 -21.52 -10.29
C THR A 50 14.66 -20.63 -10.69
N THR A 51 14.63 -20.00 -11.88
CA THR A 51 15.67 -19.03 -12.24
C THR A 51 15.39 -17.69 -11.57
N PRO A 52 16.42 -16.85 -11.31
CA PRO A 52 16.20 -15.50 -10.77
C PRO A 52 15.19 -14.68 -11.60
N GLU A 53 15.26 -14.80 -12.93
CA GLU A 53 14.38 -14.17 -13.91
C GLU A 53 12.88 -14.46 -13.71
N ALA A 54 12.54 -15.60 -13.09
CA ALA A 54 11.15 -15.99 -12.87
C ALA A 54 10.37 -14.98 -12.01
N GLU A 55 11.06 -14.22 -11.15
CA GLU A 55 10.43 -13.18 -10.33
C GLU A 55 9.64 -12.16 -11.16
N PHE A 56 10.14 -11.79 -12.34
CA PHE A 56 9.49 -10.84 -13.23
C PHE A 56 8.19 -11.39 -13.80
N VAL A 57 8.17 -12.69 -14.10
CA VAL A 57 6.98 -13.39 -14.61
C VAL A 57 5.96 -13.57 -13.49
N TYR A 58 6.39 -13.96 -12.27
CA TYR A 58 5.52 -14.05 -11.11
C TYR A 58 4.88 -12.71 -10.76
N GLN A 59 5.68 -11.65 -10.64
CA GLN A 59 5.20 -10.32 -10.35
C GLN A 59 4.16 -9.87 -11.39
N SER A 60 4.54 -9.83 -12.67
CA SER A 60 3.66 -9.30 -13.72
C SER A 60 2.38 -10.13 -13.90
N TRP A 61 2.45 -11.45 -13.75
CA TRP A 61 1.26 -12.30 -13.74
C TRP A 61 0.31 -11.93 -12.59
N LEU A 62 0.83 -11.81 -11.37
CA LEU A 62 0.04 -11.52 -10.17
C LEU A 62 -0.52 -10.09 -10.17
N ASP A 63 0.29 -9.10 -10.55
CA ASP A 63 -0.11 -7.69 -10.67
C ASP A 63 -1.19 -7.50 -11.74
N ALA A 64 -1.17 -8.30 -12.80
CA ALA A 64 -2.21 -8.35 -13.82
C ALA A 64 -3.46 -9.16 -13.39
N THR A 65 -3.63 -9.46 -12.09
CA THR A 65 -4.72 -10.26 -11.52
C THR A 65 -4.76 -11.71 -12.00
N GLY A 66 -3.60 -12.24 -12.39
CA GLY A 66 -3.37 -13.65 -12.72
C GLY A 66 -3.82 -14.60 -11.62
N ASP A 67 -4.19 -15.82 -12.01
CA ASP A 67 -4.58 -16.85 -11.05
C ASP A 67 -3.36 -17.30 -10.24
N CYS A 68 -3.40 -17.13 -8.91
CA CYS A 68 -2.37 -17.57 -7.98
C CYS A 68 -2.10 -19.09 -8.10
N THR A 69 -3.10 -19.91 -8.43
CA THR A 69 -2.94 -21.37 -8.52
C THR A 69 -1.97 -21.80 -9.62
N LEU A 70 -1.82 -20.99 -10.68
CA LEU A 70 -0.88 -21.26 -11.77
C LEU A 70 0.57 -21.18 -11.29
N VAL A 71 0.87 -20.24 -10.40
CA VAL A 71 2.23 -19.92 -9.97
C VAL A 71 2.56 -20.41 -8.56
N GLU A 72 1.59 -20.80 -7.75
CA GLU A 72 1.77 -21.14 -6.33
C GLU A 72 2.90 -22.16 -6.08
N GLY A 73 2.83 -23.31 -6.75
CA GLY A 73 3.84 -24.35 -6.60
C GLY A 73 5.22 -23.90 -7.08
N LYS A 74 5.26 -23.07 -8.13
CA LYS A 74 6.50 -22.59 -8.75
C LYS A 74 7.17 -21.51 -7.92
N ILE A 75 6.39 -20.60 -7.33
CA ILE A 75 6.86 -19.64 -6.33
C ILE A 75 7.40 -20.38 -5.10
N ARG A 76 6.71 -21.43 -4.64
CA ARG A 76 7.20 -22.24 -3.51
C ARG A 76 8.56 -22.87 -3.81
N ASP A 77 8.75 -23.41 -5.00
CA ASP A 77 10.03 -24.00 -5.42
C ASP A 77 11.12 -22.92 -5.54
N TRP A 78 10.81 -21.79 -6.19
CA TRP A 78 11.73 -20.65 -6.34
C TRP A 78 12.20 -20.08 -4.99
N LEU A 79 11.29 -19.97 -4.01
CA LEU A 79 11.61 -19.44 -2.69
C LEU A 79 12.62 -20.30 -1.92
N GLN A 80 12.80 -21.59 -2.26
CA GLN A 80 13.81 -22.43 -1.61
C GLN A 80 15.23 -21.86 -1.74
N ASP A 81 15.52 -21.21 -2.87
CA ASP A 81 16.85 -20.66 -3.16
C ASP A 81 16.89 -19.13 -3.09
N HIS A 82 15.73 -18.46 -3.15
CA HIS A 82 15.65 -17.01 -3.33
C HIS A 82 14.93 -16.26 -2.22
N ALA A 83 14.37 -16.93 -1.20
CA ALA A 83 13.53 -16.32 -0.17
C ALA A 83 14.12 -15.06 0.50
N THR A 84 15.43 -15.01 0.68
CA THR A 84 16.11 -13.89 1.36
C THR A 84 16.76 -12.88 0.40
N ASN A 85 16.66 -13.07 -0.91
CA ASN A 85 17.14 -12.10 -1.89
C ASN A 85 16.30 -10.83 -1.82
N LEU A 86 16.90 -9.66 -2.10
CA LEU A 86 16.19 -8.39 -1.99
C LEU A 86 14.93 -8.39 -2.89
N GLU A 87 15.07 -8.94 -4.09
CA GLU A 87 14.05 -8.99 -5.13
C GLU A 87 12.85 -9.88 -4.76
N ALA A 88 13.02 -10.85 -3.86
CA ALA A 88 11.91 -11.65 -3.33
C ALA A 88 10.82 -10.78 -2.67
N GLY A 89 11.19 -9.56 -2.20
CA GLY A 89 10.24 -8.56 -1.72
C GLY A 89 9.13 -8.24 -2.72
N PHE A 90 9.46 -8.18 -4.02
CA PHE A 90 8.48 -7.92 -5.08
C PHE A 90 7.53 -9.12 -5.28
N VAL A 91 8.04 -10.34 -5.20
CA VAL A 91 7.23 -11.56 -5.28
C VAL A 91 6.29 -11.65 -4.07
N TYR A 92 6.77 -11.38 -2.85
CA TYR A 92 5.94 -11.35 -1.65
C TYR A 92 4.83 -10.31 -1.75
N GLN A 93 5.15 -9.09 -2.17
CA GLN A 93 4.16 -8.04 -2.35
C GLN A 93 3.08 -8.48 -3.34
N SER A 94 3.49 -8.89 -4.54
CA SER A 94 2.57 -9.26 -5.62
C SER A 94 1.69 -10.45 -5.24
N TRP A 95 2.27 -11.47 -4.58
CA TRP A 95 1.54 -12.63 -4.06
C TRP A 95 0.45 -12.22 -3.06
N LEU A 96 0.78 -11.35 -2.10
CA LEU A 96 -0.15 -10.89 -1.08
C LEU A 96 -1.22 -9.96 -1.66
N ASP A 97 -0.85 -9.08 -2.58
CA ASP A 97 -1.78 -8.16 -3.25
C ASP A 97 -2.75 -8.91 -4.17
N ALA A 98 -2.30 -10.00 -4.81
CA ALA A 98 -3.14 -10.93 -5.57
C ALA A 98 -3.95 -11.90 -4.70
N THR A 99 -4.00 -11.70 -3.38
CA THR A 99 -4.75 -12.54 -2.43
C THR A 99 -4.27 -13.98 -2.31
N GLY A 100 -3.01 -14.24 -2.70
CA GLY A 100 -2.35 -15.52 -2.50
C GLY A 100 -2.32 -15.95 -1.03
N ASP A 101 -2.17 -17.25 -0.78
CA ASP A 101 -2.13 -17.77 0.58
C ASP A 101 -0.91 -17.25 1.33
N ARG A 102 -1.17 -16.40 2.32
CA ARG A 102 -0.16 -15.81 3.21
C ARG A 102 0.62 -16.87 3.99
N THR A 103 0.05 -18.05 4.22
CA THR A 103 0.76 -19.11 4.97
C THR A 103 1.98 -19.61 4.21
N LEU A 104 1.95 -19.57 2.87
CA LEU A 104 3.06 -19.95 2.00
C LEU A 104 4.28 -19.07 2.25
N VAL A 105 4.11 -17.75 2.30
CA VAL A 105 5.20 -16.77 2.35
C VAL A 105 5.51 -16.24 3.76
N LYS A 106 4.75 -16.67 4.78
CA LYS A 106 4.80 -16.05 6.12
C LYS A 106 6.20 -16.10 6.73
N TRP A 107 6.84 -17.27 6.71
CA TRP A 107 8.14 -17.47 7.35
C TRP A 107 9.25 -16.83 6.53
N ASP A 108 9.19 -16.95 5.20
CA ASP A 108 10.16 -16.35 4.30
C ASP A 108 10.14 -14.82 4.40
N ILE A 109 8.96 -14.19 4.49
CA ILE A 109 8.82 -12.75 4.77
C ILE A 109 9.45 -12.38 6.12
N GLN A 110 9.27 -13.21 7.15
CA GLN A 110 9.84 -12.94 8.47
C GLN A 110 11.38 -12.96 8.43
N ASP A 111 11.98 -13.89 7.69
CA ASP A 111 13.43 -13.99 7.55
C ASP A 111 13.99 -12.91 6.63
N TRP A 112 13.30 -12.63 5.51
CA TRP A 112 13.62 -11.52 4.62
C TRP A 112 13.62 -10.18 5.36
N LEU A 113 12.60 -9.90 6.19
CA LEU A 113 12.53 -8.66 6.96
C LEU A 113 13.61 -8.57 8.05
N GLN A 114 14.20 -9.69 8.51
CA GLN A 114 15.34 -9.61 9.43
C GLN A 114 16.58 -9.02 8.75
N LEU A 115 16.73 -9.24 7.45
CA LEU A 115 17.85 -8.75 6.64
C LEU A 115 17.59 -7.36 6.07
N HIS A 116 16.35 -7.11 5.62
CA HIS A 116 16.03 -5.97 4.75
C HIS A 116 15.11 -4.93 5.38
N ALA A 117 14.79 -5.01 6.68
CA ALA A 117 13.82 -4.09 7.32
C ALA A 117 14.09 -2.59 7.15
N THR A 118 15.32 -2.17 6.84
CA THR A 118 15.67 -0.75 6.62
C THR A 118 15.78 -0.36 5.16
N THR A 119 15.58 -1.27 4.22
CA THR A 119 15.54 -0.94 2.79
C THR A 119 14.22 -0.26 2.44
N LEU A 120 14.14 0.42 1.30
CA LEU A 120 12.90 1.08 0.88
C LEU A 120 11.81 0.03 0.61
N GLU A 121 12.18 -1.09 0.00
CA GLU A 121 11.31 -2.21 -0.40
C GLU A 121 10.53 -2.80 0.79
N ALA A 122 11.09 -2.74 2.00
CA ALA A 122 10.47 -3.33 3.18
C ALA A 122 9.12 -2.68 3.55
N ASP A 123 8.89 -1.40 3.23
CA ASP A 123 7.58 -0.78 3.47
C ASP A 123 6.48 -1.44 2.64
N PHE A 124 6.79 -1.78 1.38
CA PHE A 124 5.85 -2.40 0.46
C PHE A 124 5.44 -3.79 0.96
N VAL A 125 6.41 -4.62 1.36
CA VAL A 125 6.14 -5.96 1.94
C VAL A 125 5.32 -5.84 3.23
N CYS A 126 5.68 -4.91 4.13
CA CYS A 126 4.93 -4.69 5.36
C CYS A 126 3.48 -4.26 5.09
N ARG A 127 3.27 -3.33 4.15
CA ARG A 127 1.92 -2.87 3.78
C ARG A 127 1.11 -3.96 3.11
N ALA A 128 1.70 -4.74 2.21
CA ALA A 128 1.04 -5.88 1.57
C ALA A 128 0.61 -6.92 2.61
N TRP A 129 1.48 -7.24 3.58
CA TRP A 129 1.14 -8.15 4.69
C TRP A 129 -0.06 -7.65 5.51
N LEU A 130 -0.05 -6.37 5.89
CA LEU A 130 -1.13 -5.75 6.65
C LEU A 130 -2.45 -5.68 5.85
N LYS A 131 -2.38 -5.31 4.57
CA LYS A 131 -3.53 -5.25 3.65
C LYS A 131 -4.15 -6.62 3.44
N ALA A 132 -3.32 -7.65 3.33
CA ALA A 132 -3.74 -9.04 3.29
C ALA A 132 -4.29 -9.53 4.65
N LYS A 133 -4.49 -8.67 5.65
CA LYS A 133 -4.97 -8.96 7.01
C LYS A 133 -4.02 -9.82 7.83
N GLY A 134 -2.74 -9.84 7.48
CA GLY A 134 -1.70 -10.56 8.22
C GLY A 134 -1.57 -10.03 9.64
N ASN A 135 -1.08 -10.87 10.56
CA ASN A 135 -0.92 -10.46 11.96
C ASN A 135 0.09 -9.29 12.06
N PRO A 136 -0.31 -8.09 12.54
CA PRO A 136 0.58 -6.95 12.64
C PRO A 136 1.83 -7.19 13.50
N ASN A 137 1.77 -8.12 14.46
CA ASN A 137 2.92 -8.41 15.32
C ASN A 137 4.13 -8.95 14.55
N LEU A 138 3.93 -9.63 13.41
CA LEU A 138 5.02 -10.14 12.57
C LEU A 138 5.88 -8.99 12.00
N VAL A 139 5.23 -7.91 11.57
CA VAL A 139 5.88 -6.76 10.93
C VAL A 139 6.15 -5.60 11.90
N ALA A 140 5.79 -5.72 13.18
CA ALA A 140 5.93 -4.64 14.16
C ALA A 140 7.39 -4.16 14.33
N LYS A 141 8.32 -5.10 14.55
CA LYS A 141 9.75 -4.78 14.71
C LYS A 141 10.36 -4.26 13.39
N PRO A 142 10.14 -4.90 12.23
CA PRO A 142 10.57 -4.37 10.94
C PRO A 142 10.05 -2.95 10.65
N ILE A 143 8.75 -2.68 10.87
CA ILE A 143 8.17 -1.34 10.70
C ILE A 143 8.87 -0.31 11.59
N LYS A 144 9.15 -0.66 12.86
CA LYS A 144 9.88 0.26 13.75
C LYS A 144 11.30 0.54 13.25
N GLN A 145 12.00 -0.45 12.71
CA GLN A 145 13.34 -0.29 12.12
C GLN A 145 13.27 0.60 10.87
N TRP A 146 12.34 0.33 9.96
CA TRP A 146 12.11 1.14 8.77
C TRP A 146 11.83 2.60 9.13
N LEU A 147 10.90 2.85 10.06
CA LEU A 147 10.52 4.19 10.50
C LEU A 147 11.66 4.94 11.20
N SER A 148 12.64 4.23 11.77
CA SER A 148 13.82 4.87 12.36
C SER A 148 14.74 5.52 11.33
N VAL A 149 14.69 5.05 10.08
CA VAL A 149 15.49 5.58 8.97
C VAL A 149 14.64 6.49 8.08
N HIS A 150 13.43 6.04 7.74
CA HIS A 150 12.59 6.66 6.70
C HIS A 150 11.34 7.35 7.24
N GLY A 151 11.09 7.31 8.55
CA GLY A 151 9.82 7.75 9.15
C GLY A 151 9.49 9.23 8.96
N ASN A 152 10.42 10.06 8.48
CA ASN A 152 10.17 11.46 8.15
C ASN A 152 10.01 11.72 6.64
N SER A 153 10.08 10.70 5.77
CA SER A 153 9.74 10.85 4.36
C SER A 153 8.24 11.07 4.18
N LEU A 154 7.82 11.75 3.11
CA LEU A 154 6.39 11.94 2.83
C LEU A 154 5.67 10.59 2.69
N ASP A 155 6.33 9.60 2.08
CA ASP A 155 5.79 8.26 1.83
C ASP A 155 5.56 7.43 3.10
N ALA A 156 6.20 7.78 4.22
CA ALA A 156 5.94 7.13 5.51
C ALA A 156 4.44 7.19 5.92
N GLN A 157 3.67 8.15 5.36
CA GLN A 157 2.22 8.21 5.53
C GLN A 157 1.51 6.90 5.19
N PHE A 158 1.97 6.17 4.18
CA PHE A 158 1.32 4.94 3.72
C PHE A 158 1.49 3.84 4.76
N LEU A 159 2.66 3.78 5.40
CA LEU A 159 2.96 2.81 6.44
C LEU A 159 2.22 3.15 7.75
N TYR A 160 2.13 4.43 8.12
CA TYR A 160 1.30 4.86 9.26
C TYR A 160 -0.16 4.47 9.08
N LYS A 161 -0.73 4.77 7.91
CA LYS A 161 -2.10 4.38 7.57
C LYS A 161 -2.28 2.87 7.62
N GLY A 162 -1.44 2.11 6.92
CA GLY A 162 -1.53 0.64 6.88
C GLY A 162 -1.44 0.00 8.26
N TRP A 163 -0.52 0.45 9.10
CA TRP A 163 -0.36 -0.02 10.48
C TRP A 163 -1.60 0.24 11.33
N LEU A 164 -2.15 1.46 11.27
CA LEU A 164 -3.30 1.87 12.07
C LEU A 164 -4.59 1.20 11.60
N ASP A 165 -4.81 1.07 10.29
CA ASP A 165 -5.97 0.39 9.70
C ASP A 165 -5.96 -1.11 10.05
N ALA A 166 -4.78 -1.72 10.12
CA ALA A 166 -4.59 -3.09 10.56
C ALA A 166 -4.69 -3.27 12.09
N LYS A 167 -5.13 -2.23 12.82
CA LYS A 167 -5.26 -2.22 14.29
C LYS A 167 -3.94 -2.46 15.02
N GLY A 168 -2.82 -2.07 14.40
CA GLY A 168 -1.51 -2.08 15.02
C GLY A 168 -1.47 -1.18 16.26
N ARG A 169 -0.56 -1.48 17.18
CA ARG A 169 -0.41 -0.70 18.42
C ARG A 169 0.00 0.73 18.10
N LYS A 170 -0.87 1.70 18.41
CA LYS A 170 -0.62 3.14 18.23
C LYS A 170 0.70 3.61 18.82
N THR A 171 1.06 3.10 19.99
CA THR A 171 2.32 3.45 20.69
C THR A 171 3.58 3.16 19.87
N LEU A 172 3.51 2.25 18.89
CA LEU A 172 4.65 1.95 18.02
C LEU A 172 4.96 3.10 17.05
N VAL A 173 3.91 3.75 16.51
CA VAL A 173 4.03 4.78 15.47
C VAL A 173 3.85 6.20 16.00
N GLN A 174 3.33 6.36 17.23
CA GLN A 174 2.96 7.66 17.81
C GLN A 174 4.07 8.70 17.72
N ASP A 175 5.28 8.36 18.16
CA ASP A 175 6.39 9.32 18.21
C ASP A 175 6.95 9.61 16.81
N PHE A 176 6.87 8.65 15.89
CA PHE A 176 7.23 8.85 14.49
C PHE A 176 6.22 9.77 13.78
N ILE A 177 4.91 9.54 13.97
CA ILE A 177 3.86 10.43 13.47
C ILE A 177 4.03 11.85 14.02
N ARG A 178 4.32 12.00 15.32
CA ARG A 178 4.56 13.33 15.92
C ARG A 178 5.73 14.04 15.25
N GLN A 179 6.82 13.33 14.97
CA GLN A 179 7.99 13.90 14.28
C GLN A 179 7.65 14.26 12.84
N TRP A 180 7.04 13.34 12.10
CA TRP A 180 6.60 13.54 10.71
C TRP A 180 5.71 14.78 10.57
N LEU A 181 4.76 14.97 11.49
CA LEU A 181 3.86 16.12 11.48
C LEU A 181 4.56 17.46 11.75
N ARG A 182 5.75 17.48 12.35
CA ARG A 182 6.53 18.74 12.48
C ARG A 182 7.00 19.27 11.13
N HIS A 183 7.16 18.38 10.15
CA HIS A 183 7.64 18.73 8.82
C HIS A 183 6.51 18.79 7.79
N HIS A 184 5.49 17.95 7.96
CA HIS A 184 4.48 17.70 6.93
C HIS A 184 3.06 18.12 7.32
N ALA A 185 2.84 18.81 8.44
CA ALA A 185 1.49 19.19 8.90
C ALA A 185 0.63 19.91 7.84
N GLN A 186 1.26 20.69 6.96
CA GLN A 186 0.61 21.43 5.89
C GLN A 186 0.65 20.73 4.53
N ALA A 187 1.20 19.51 4.44
CA ALA A 187 1.07 18.69 3.24
C ALA A 187 -0.39 18.21 3.10
N PHE A 188 -0.90 18.12 1.87
CA PHE A 188 -2.27 17.65 1.63
C PHE A 188 -2.46 16.22 2.19
N GLU A 189 -1.43 15.40 2.01
CA GLU A 189 -1.20 14.05 2.49
C GLU A 189 -1.42 13.86 4.00
N ALA A 190 -1.11 14.89 4.81
CA ALA A 190 -1.26 14.81 6.26
C ALA A 190 -2.71 14.54 6.70
N SER A 191 -3.69 14.91 5.86
CA SER A 191 -5.10 14.59 6.09
C SER A 191 -5.37 13.09 6.22
N PHE A 192 -4.63 12.23 5.50
CA PHE A 192 -4.75 10.78 5.60
C PHE A 192 -4.18 10.25 6.92
N VAL A 193 -3.08 10.84 7.41
CA VAL A 193 -2.49 10.49 8.70
C VAL A 193 -3.41 10.90 9.85
N TYR A 194 -4.00 12.11 9.79
CA TYR A 194 -5.00 12.55 10.78
C TYR A 194 -6.19 11.59 10.84
N ALA A 195 -6.75 11.26 9.68
CA ALA A 195 -7.89 10.35 9.58
C ALA A 195 -7.55 8.98 10.19
N SER A 196 -6.42 8.39 9.81
CA SER A 196 -6.00 7.07 10.29
C SER A 196 -5.72 7.07 11.79
N TRP A 197 -5.03 8.11 12.30
CA TRP A 197 -4.74 8.26 13.73
C TRP A 197 -6.01 8.40 14.57
N LEU A 198 -6.92 9.29 14.16
CA LEU A 198 -8.17 9.53 14.88
C LEU A 198 -9.12 8.34 14.81
N ASN A 199 -9.24 7.67 13.64
CA ASN A 199 -10.07 6.48 13.49
C ASN A 199 -9.55 5.28 14.30
N ALA A 200 -8.24 5.18 14.50
CA ALA A 200 -7.64 4.22 15.43
C ALA A 200 -7.84 4.60 16.91
N GLY A 201 -8.51 5.72 17.21
CA GLY A 201 -8.69 6.26 18.56
C GLY A 201 -7.40 6.82 19.14
N GLY A 202 -6.53 7.38 18.32
CA GLY A 202 -5.33 8.08 18.74
C GLY A 202 -5.63 9.33 19.54
N ASP A 203 -4.63 9.79 20.30
CA ASP A 203 -4.75 11.02 21.09
C ASP A 203 -5.01 12.22 20.18
N ILE A 204 -6.15 12.87 20.39
CA ILE A 204 -6.61 14.04 19.63
C ILE A 204 -5.61 15.19 19.75
N GLU A 205 -4.96 15.34 20.91
CA GLU A 205 -4.03 16.44 21.14
C GLU A 205 -2.78 16.33 20.27
N LEU A 206 -2.36 15.11 19.89
CA LEU A 206 -1.20 14.89 19.02
C LEU A 206 -1.36 15.57 17.65
N VAL A 207 -2.58 15.57 17.10
CA VAL A 207 -2.88 16.07 15.75
C VAL A 207 -3.56 17.43 15.74
N ARG A 208 -3.97 17.95 16.91
CA ARG A 208 -4.77 19.17 17.04
C ARG A 208 -4.17 20.36 16.29
N ASP A 209 -2.92 20.71 16.60
CA ASP A 209 -2.31 21.91 16.02
C ASP A 209 -1.92 21.69 14.55
N SER A 210 -1.55 20.47 14.17
CA SER A 210 -1.27 20.12 12.77
C SER A 210 -2.54 20.21 11.91
N ILE A 211 -3.70 19.76 12.41
CA ILE A 211 -5.00 19.94 11.75
C ILE A 211 -5.33 21.43 11.58
N ARG A 212 -5.07 22.26 12.61
CA ARG A 212 -5.28 23.72 12.50
C ARG A 212 -4.42 24.31 11.38
N GLN A 213 -3.14 23.96 11.32
CA GLN A 213 -2.23 24.41 10.26
C GLN A 213 -2.64 23.91 8.87
N TRP A 214 -3.14 22.68 8.76
CA TRP A 214 -3.65 22.14 7.51
C TRP A 214 -4.88 22.91 7.02
N LEU A 215 -5.81 23.23 7.93
CA LEU A 215 -7.03 23.97 7.61
C LEU A 215 -6.75 25.41 7.15
N THR A 216 -5.62 26.04 7.50
CA THR A 216 -5.27 27.34 6.93
C THR A 216 -5.02 27.27 5.42
N CYS A 217 -4.60 26.11 4.93
CA CYS A 217 -4.28 25.89 3.51
C CYS A 217 -5.48 25.32 2.74
N TYR A 218 -6.21 24.36 3.32
CA TYR A 218 -7.15 23.51 2.57
C TYR A 218 -8.60 23.53 3.09
N ALA A 219 -8.97 24.44 4.00
CA ALA A 219 -10.31 24.45 4.62
C ALA A 219 -11.49 24.49 3.64
N THR A 220 -11.30 24.98 2.41
CA THR A 220 -12.33 25.08 1.36
C THR A 220 -12.21 24.02 0.27
N GLU A 221 -11.28 23.09 0.40
CA GLU A 221 -11.22 21.92 -0.49
C GLU A 221 -12.41 21.00 -0.21
N GLN A 222 -12.98 20.39 -1.24
CA GLN A 222 -14.10 19.45 -1.05
C GLN A 222 -13.70 18.28 -0.13
N SER A 223 -12.45 17.83 -0.22
CA SER A 223 -11.87 16.77 0.61
C SER A 223 -11.72 17.15 2.09
N ALA A 224 -11.73 18.44 2.46
CA ALA A 224 -11.64 18.89 3.84
C ALA A 224 -12.77 18.32 4.73
N LYS A 225 -13.90 17.91 4.12
CA LYS A 225 -14.99 17.20 4.80
C LYS A 225 -14.49 16.01 5.63
N TYR A 226 -13.49 15.29 5.14
CA TYR A 226 -12.94 14.13 5.86
C TYR A 226 -12.21 14.55 7.14
N VAL A 227 -11.44 15.64 7.10
CA VAL A 227 -10.76 16.17 8.29
C VAL A 227 -11.79 16.63 9.33
N TYR A 228 -12.82 17.37 8.91
CA TYR A 228 -13.90 17.80 9.80
C TYR A 228 -14.65 16.62 10.43
N ILE A 229 -15.03 15.62 9.61
CA ILE A 229 -15.77 14.44 10.08
C ILE A 229 -14.93 13.67 11.10
N ASN A 230 -13.66 13.36 10.78
CA ASN A 230 -12.80 12.56 11.66
C ASN A 230 -12.50 13.31 12.97
N TRP A 231 -12.22 14.62 12.91
CA TRP A 231 -12.01 15.45 14.10
C TRP A 231 -13.24 15.45 15.02
N LEU A 232 -14.43 15.73 14.47
CA LEU A 232 -15.65 15.85 15.26
C LEU A 232 -16.11 14.49 15.80
N LYS A 233 -16.01 13.41 15.01
CA LYS A 233 -16.35 12.05 15.47
C LYS A 233 -15.40 11.55 16.56
N ALA A 234 -14.13 11.95 16.51
CA ALA A 234 -13.17 11.62 17.56
C ALA A 234 -13.43 12.38 18.87
N GLY A 235 -14.34 13.37 18.90
CA GLY A 235 -14.59 14.20 20.08
C GLY A 235 -13.73 15.46 20.13
N GLY A 236 -13.13 15.86 19.00
CA GLY A 236 -12.37 17.09 18.88
C GLY A 236 -13.21 18.34 19.14
N LYS A 237 -12.60 19.33 19.78
CA LYS A 237 -13.25 20.60 20.12
C LYS A 237 -13.79 21.30 18.87
N LYS A 238 -15.08 21.63 18.87
CA LYS A 238 -15.79 22.24 17.73
C LYS A 238 -15.19 23.60 17.38
N GLU A 239 -14.74 24.33 18.39
CA GLU A 239 -14.15 25.67 18.30
C GLU A 239 -12.95 25.71 17.34
N LEU A 240 -12.17 24.63 17.27
CA LEU A 240 -11.01 24.55 16.38
C LEU A 240 -11.42 24.59 14.91
N VAL A 241 -12.48 23.88 14.55
CA VAL A 241 -12.89 23.69 13.14
C VAL A 241 -14.00 24.64 12.72
N LYS A 242 -14.77 25.19 13.65
CA LYS A 242 -15.99 25.97 13.39
C LYS A 242 -15.80 27.13 12.39
N PRO A 243 -14.76 27.98 12.48
CA PRO A 243 -14.56 29.07 11.52
C PRO A 243 -14.34 28.55 10.09
N TYR A 244 -13.53 27.50 9.95
CA TYR A 244 -13.19 26.88 8.68
C TYR A 244 -14.38 26.12 8.07
N LEU A 245 -15.07 25.32 8.88
CA LEU A 245 -16.23 24.55 8.46
C LEU A 245 -17.38 25.45 8.02
N SER A 246 -17.61 26.59 8.69
CA SER A 246 -18.64 27.55 8.27
C SER A 246 -18.38 28.10 6.86
N ARG A 247 -17.11 28.35 6.50
CA ARG A 247 -16.73 28.75 5.14
C ARG A 247 -16.93 27.61 4.15
N TRP A 248 -16.56 26.38 4.53
CA TRP A 248 -16.76 25.19 3.71
C TRP A 248 -18.25 24.94 3.40
N LEU A 249 -19.12 25.03 4.40
CA LEU A 249 -20.57 24.82 4.25
C LEU A 249 -21.23 25.84 3.31
N LYS A 250 -20.73 27.08 3.26
CA LYS A 250 -21.21 28.08 2.29
C LYS A 250 -20.99 27.63 0.84
N ILE A 251 -19.90 26.93 0.57
CA ILE A 251 -19.53 26.44 -0.76
C ILE A 251 -20.25 25.11 -1.06
N TYR A 252 -20.27 24.18 -0.10
CA TYR A 252 -20.69 22.79 -0.32
C TYR A 252 -22.00 22.39 0.37
N ARG A 253 -22.92 23.33 0.62
CA ARG A 253 -24.25 23.08 1.22
C ARG A 253 -25.08 21.97 0.55
N HIS A 254 -24.79 21.67 -0.71
CA HIS A 254 -25.49 20.66 -1.52
C HIS A 254 -24.91 19.25 -1.36
N VAL A 255 -23.73 19.12 -0.74
CA VAL A 255 -23.04 17.85 -0.57
C VAL A 255 -23.64 17.08 0.61
N GLN A 256 -23.77 15.76 0.47
CA GLN A 256 -24.46 14.87 1.43
C GLN A 256 -23.96 15.05 2.88
N GLU A 257 -22.66 15.24 3.09
CA GLU A 257 -22.06 15.38 4.41
C GLU A 257 -22.27 16.75 5.07
N ALA A 258 -22.75 17.76 4.33
CA ALA A 258 -22.93 19.12 4.84
C ALA A 258 -23.90 19.17 6.02
N ALA A 259 -25.06 18.51 5.92
CA ALA A 259 -26.05 18.44 6.99
C ALA A 259 -25.51 17.71 8.24
N LEU A 260 -24.72 16.65 8.04
CA LEU A 260 -24.06 15.94 9.13
C LEU A 260 -23.07 16.84 9.85
N LEU A 261 -22.21 17.53 9.10
CA LEU A 261 -21.17 18.42 9.64
C LEU A 261 -21.76 19.62 10.38
N ALA A 262 -22.79 20.24 9.81
CA ALA A 262 -23.59 21.29 10.44
C ALA A 262 -24.09 20.83 11.83
N ARG A 263 -24.73 19.65 11.89
CA ARG A 263 -25.22 19.06 13.14
C ARG A 263 -24.09 18.74 14.13
N LEU A 264 -23.01 18.10 13.66
CA LEU A 264 -21.88 17.74 14.53
C LEU A 264 -21.22 18.98 15.14
N CYS A 265 -21.05 20.05 14.36
CA CYS A 265 -20.38 21.27 14.78
C CYS A 265 -21.31 22.33 15.41
N GLY A 266 -22.64 22.17 15.29
CA GLY A 266 -23.62 23.15 15.77
C GLY A 266 -23.56 24.47 15.01
N VAL A 267 -23.54 24.41 13.68
CA VAL A 267 -23.56 25.55 12.73
C VAL A 267 -24.56 25.33 11.62
#